data_AF-A0A9P6LW81-F1
#
_entry.id   AF-A0A9P6LW81-F1
#
_cell.length_a   1.000
_cell.length_b   1.000
_cell.length_c   1.000
_cell.angle_alpha   90.00
_cell.angle_beta   90.00
_cell.angle_gamma   90.00
#
_symmetry.space_group_name_H-M   'P 1'
#
loop_
_entity.id
_entity.type
_entity.pdbx_description
1 polymer ?
#
loop_
_entity_poly.entity_id
_entity_poly.type
_entity_poly.pdbx_seq_one_letter_code
_entity_poly.pdbx_strand_id
1 'polypeptide(L)'
;MLDSHTPDRPRARATLLVLLSALVLQLSLLTTNPYVWSNIKNIHRPLHYHGEHIASNFFEGWYFKFVKLNGTASDPSVSMAVIPGIYRPNPDSLDKQGAHAFVVVVGMPGTTRAAYYRFPPQDFVDLGGQGPEQNGQFRFKVGNSIFAHDEVLLDLPAANFEHVPADEMRTYHEETQSQYEKQLQRHSPLSTVSLRGLFPSPSDQEQLDHLEAFAVQGHLRFPGTTQTLLPSSRLMPSIMGITAFVPFLECNHGVASLHHVVKTGHISALHANNTINRTVTMDGGVGYTEKDWGVNFPSTYIWAHTNLFEKSPGSSLLLSVASVPVLGRTFSDWIDANVYPVSSALNARGMLVTYYHAATKTLYNFSTYVISARLQELRVTIDEKQRTQTVSFQAIARDPNARGTVALQVNVTRAIGAGIPLRAPSRVKGRMFTAVEENVYAVTAMRLWRIESGDILVQDVGLGSGLEVVGDVEWLETARR
;
A
#
# COMPACT_ATOMS: atom_id res chain seq x y z
N MET A 1 13.91 61.49 -4.26
CA MET A 1 13.93 60.80 -5.56
C MET A 1 13.50 59.37 -5.30
N LEU A 2 12.31 59.02 -5.77
CA LEU A 2 11.75 57.66 -5.73
C LEU A 2 12.37 56.88 -6.88
N ASP A 3 13.00 55.74 -6.58
CA ASP A 3 13.20 54.68 -7.57
C ASP A 3 12.46 53.42 -7.08
N SER A 4 11.33 53.16 -7.72
CA SER A 4 10.52 51.96 -7.57
C SER A 4 10.99 50.92 -8.58
N HIS A 5 11.76 49.93 -8.14
CA HIS A 5 11.96 48.71 -8.91
C HIS A 5 10.69 47.86 -8.85
N THR A 6 9.90 47.90 -9.92
CA THR A 6 8.85 46.91 -10.19
C THR A 6 9.49 45.55 -10.51
N PRO A 7 9.07 44.44 -9.88
CA PRO A 7 9.51 43.12 -10.28
C PRO A 7 8.89 42.75 -11.64
N ASP A 8 9.68 42.04 -12.42
CA ASP A 8 9.47 41.65 -13.81
C ASP A 8 8.16 40.82 -13.99
N ARG A 9 7.04 41.51 -14.23
CA ARG A 9 5.69 40.93 -14.45
C ARG A 9 5.47 40.11 -15.74
N PRO A 10 6.26 40.20 -16.84
CA PRO A 10 5.92 39.46 -18.07
C PRO A 10 6.20 37.95 -17.97
N ARG A 11 7.16 37.51 -17.14
CA ARG A 11 7.49 36.07 -16.99
C ARG A 11 6.40 35.30 -16.23
N ALA A 12 5.85 35.87 -15.16
CA ALA A 12 4.80 35.22 -14.37
C ALA A 12 3.48 35.02 -15.17
N ARG A 13 3.15 35.95 -16.07
CA ARG A 13 1.99 35.83 -16.96
C ARG A 13 2.20 34.77 -18.04
N ALA A 14 3.40 34.68 -18.60
CA ALA A 14 3.76 33.63 -19.55
C ALA A 14 3.72 32.24 -18.89
N THR A 15 4.28 32.09 -17.69
CA THR A 15 4.21 30.83 -16.93
C THR A 15 2.76 30.44 -16.58
N LEU A 16 1.92 31.39 -16.15
CA LEU A 16 0.52 31.12 -15.85
C LEU A 16 -0.27 30.72 -17.10
N LEU A 17 -0.01 31.35 -18.25
CA LEU A 17 -0.61 31.00 -19.54
C LEU A 17 -0.17 29.61 -20.01
N VAL A 18 1.10 29.25 -19.84
CA VAL A 18 1.61 27.89 -20.15
C VAL A 18 0.96 26.85 -19.24
N LEU A 19 0.84 27.12 -17.94
CA LEU A 19 0.17 26.24 -16.98
C LEU A 19 -1.33 26.08 -17.27
N LEU A 20 -2.03 27.17 -17.60
CA LEU A 20 -3.44 27.11 -18.00
C LEU A 20 -3.62 26.34 -19.32
N SER A 21 -2.71 26.55 -20.28
CA SER A 21 -2.74 25.85 -21.58
C SER A 21 -2.47 24.36 -21.41
N ALA A 22 -1.54 23.99 -20.54
CA ALA A 22 -1.26 22.59 -20.19
C ALA A 22 -2.44 21.94 -19.46
N LEU A 23 -3.10 22.65 -18.54
CA LEU A 23 -4.31 22.18 -17.87
C LEU A 23 -5.47 21.97 -18.85
N VAL A 24 -5.68 22.90 -19.78
CA VAL A 24 -6.70 22.78 -20.84
C VAL A 24 -6.37 21.64 -21.81
N LEU A 25 -5.10 21.47 -22.19
CA LEU A 25 -4.65 20.36 -23.04
C LEU A 25 -4.85 19.01 -22.33
N GLN A 26 -4.52 18.91 -21.04
CA GLN A 26 -4.80 17.73 -20.24
C GLN A 26 -6.30 17.45 -20.18
N LEU A 27 -7.14 18.45 -19.88
CA LEU A 27 -8.61 18.32 -19.89
C LEU A 27 -9.15 17.83 -21.24
N SER A 28 -8.55 18.24 -22.36
CA SER A 28 -8.93 17.77 -23.69
C SER A 28 -8.46 16.34 -24.02
N LEU A 29 -7.37 15.87 -23.43
CA LEU A 29 -6.84 14.50 -23.59
C LEU A 29 -7.51 13.51 -22.62
N LEU A 30 -8.12 14.00 -21.54
CA LEU A 30 -8.82 13.19 -20.54
C LEU A 30 -10.08 12.51 -21.09
N THR A 31 -10.72 13.07 -22.14
CA THR A 31 -11.99 12.55 -22.68
C THR A 31 -11.85 11.25 -23.49
N THR A 32 -10.64 10.84 -23.86
CA THR A 32 -10.39 9.60 -24.63
C THR A 32 -9.52 8.59 -23.87
N ASN A 33 -9.12 8.88 -22.63
CA ASN A 33 -8.26 7.98 -21.86
C ASN A 33 -9.09 6.85 -21.21
N PRO A 34 -8.86 5.56 -21.56
CA PRO A 34 -9.60 4.43 -20.99
C PRO A 34 -9.53 4.35 -19.46
N TYR A 35 -8.42 4.78 -18.87
CA TYR A 35 -8.23 4.83 -17.41
C TYR A 35 -9.20 5.80 -16.74
N VAL A 36 -9.35 6.99 -17.30
CA VAL A 36 -10.26 8.03 -16.77
C VAL A 36 -11.71 7.57 -16.86
N TRP A 37 -12.10 7.02 -18.02
CA TRP A 37 -13.44 6.47 -18.20
C TRP A 37 -13.74 5.31 -17.25
N SER A 38 -12.76 4.43 -17.02
CA SER A 38 -12.90 3.35 -16.07
C SER A 38 -13.10 3.86 -14.64
N ASN A 39 -12.31 4.85 -14.20
CA ASN A 39 -12.47 5.47 -12.88
C ASN A 39 -13.85 6.11 -12.72
N ILE A 40 -14.36 6.80 -13.75
CA ILE A 40 -15.72 7.38 -13.72
C ILE A 40 -16.78 6.28 -13.64
N LYS A 41 -16.69 5.23 -14.49
CA LYS A 41 -17.61 4.08 -14.52
C LYS A 41 -17.68 3.38 -13.17
N ASN A 42 -16.54 3.23 -12.50
CA ASN A 42 -16.38 2.46 -11.27
C ASN A 42 -16.23 3.32 -10.01
N ILE A 43 -16.55 4.62 -10.06
CA ILE A 43 -16.31 5.53 -8.94
C ILE A 43 -17.02 5.08 -7.65
N HIS A 44 -18.22 4.50 -7.76
CA HIS A 44 -18.99 3.93 -6.65
C HIS A 44 -18.79 2.42 -6.47
N ARG A 45 -17.84 1.84 -7.21
CA ARG A 45 -17.45 0.44 -7.16
C ARG A 45 -15.92 0.34 -7.11
N PRO A 46 -15.27 0.97 -6.11
CA PRO A 46 -13.81 1.11 -6.09
C PRO A 46 -13.08 -0.23 -6.08
N LEU A 47 -13.73 -1.33 -5.72
CA LEU A 47 -13.11 -2.66 -5.64
C LEU A 47 -13.36 -3.56 -6.83
N HIS A 48 -14.24 -3.14 -7.75
CA HIS A 48 -14.43 -3.84 -9.02
C HIS A 48 -13.18 -3.66 -9.88
N TYR A 49 -13.01 -4.52 -10.87
CA TYR A 49 -11.91 -4.42 -11.81
C TYR A 49 -12.03 -3.14 -12.66
N HIS A 50 -10.95 -2.35 -12.71
CA HIS A 50 -10.87 -1.12 -13.51
C HIS A 50 -10.13 -1.33 -14.84
N GLY A 51 -9.38 -2.42 -15.01
CA GLY A 51 -8.53 -2.64 -16.19
C GLY A 51 -9.23 -3.16 -17.45
N GLU A 52 -10.56 -3.37 -17.45
CA GLU A 52 -11.30 -4.07 -18.53
C GLU A 52 -10.95 -3.57 -19.94
N HIS A 53 -10.81 -2.25 -20.12
CA HIS A 53 -10.53 -1.62 -21.41
C HIS A 53 -9.15 -0.93 -21.48
N ILE A 54 -8.23 -1.21 -20.55
CA ILE A 54 -6.95 -0.50 -20.44
C ILE A 54 -5.80 -1.39 -20.88
N ALA A 55 -5.32 -1.28 -22.11
CA ALA A 55 -4.37 -2.25 -22.68
C ALA A 55 -2.92 -2.13 -22.15
N SER A 56 -2.51 -0.99 -21.59
CA SER A 56 -1.13 -0.70 -21.21
C SER A 56 -1.05 0.38 -20.13
N ASN A 57 0.12 0.60 -19.54
CA ASN A 57 0.34 1.61 -18.50
C ASN A 57 -0.64 1.46 -17.33
N PHE A 58 -0.84 0.23 -16.89
CA PHE A 58 -1.87 -0.10 -15.91
C PHE A 58 -1.42 -1.18 -14.95
N PHE A 59 -1.72 -0.99 -13.68
CA PHE A 59 -1.67 -2.04 -12.69
C PHE A 59 -2.95 -2.01 -11.86
N GLU A 60 -3.31 -3.16 -11.33
CA GLU A 60 -4.38 -3.29 -10.36
C GLU A 60 -4.11 -4.51 -9.48
N GLY A 61 -4.23 -4.34 -8.17
CA GLY A 61 -3.97 -5.40 -7.21
C GLY A 61 -4.85 -5.25 -5.97
N TRP A 62 -5.24 -6.37 -5.39
CA TRP A 62 -5.96 -6.44 -4.12
C TRP A 62 -5.02 -6.95 -3.05
N TYR A 63 -5.14 -6.46 -1.83
CA TYR A 63 -4.33 -6.87 -0.70
C TYR A 63 -5.25 -7.46 0.37
N PHE A 64 -5.19 -8.79 0.53
CA PHE A 64 -5.93 -9.52 1.55
C PHE A 64 -4.98 -9.89 2.68
N LYS A 65 -5.08 -9.20 3.81
CA LYS A 65 -4.26 -9.46 4.98
C LYS A 65 -5.02 -10.23 6.03
N PHE A 66 -4.34 -11.18 6.64
CA PHE A 66 -4.89 -12.03 7.69
C PHE A 66 -3.92 -12.11 8.86
N VAL A 67 -4.44 -11.97 10.07
CA VAL A 67 -3.68 -12.06 11.32
C VAL A 67 -4.41 -12.99 12.27
N LYS A 68 -3.71 -13.99 12.80
CA LYS A 68 -4.19 -14.84 13.88
C LYS A 68 -3.08 -14.94 14.92
N LEU A 69 -3.38 -14.51 16.14
CA LEU A 69 -2.48 -14.75 17.26
C LEU A 69 -2.72 -16.15 17.78
N ASN A 70 -1.65 -16.92 17.87
CA ASN A 70 -1.63 -18.16 18.64
C ASN A 70 -0.27 -18.35 19.32
N GLY A 71 -0.28 -19.02 20.46
CA GLY A 71 0.78 -19.00 21.47
C GLY A 71 1.47 -20.35 21.70
N THR A 72 1.19 -21.37 20.89
CA THR A 72 1.86 -22.67 21.03
C THR A 72 2.90 -22.88 19.93
N ALA A 73 3.92 -23.69 20.21
CA ALA A 73 4.88 -24.09 19.18
C ALA A 73 4.22 -24.88 18.03
N SER A 74 3.09 -25.55 18.31
CA SER A 74 2.32 -26.31 17.33
C SER A 74 1.37 -25.47 16.48
N ASP A 75 0.93 -24.30 16.94
CA ASP A 75 0.14 -23.34 16.18
C ASP A 75 0.65 -21.92 16.50
N PRO A 76 1.68 -21.44 15.77
CA PRO A 76 2.29 -20.13 16.03
C PRO A 76 1.37 -19.00 15.55
N SER A 77 1.60 -17.81 16.07
CA SER A 77 0.98 -16.60 15.53
C SER A 77 1.36 -16.41 14.06
N VAL A 78 0.38 -16.05 13.24
CA VAL A 78 0.54 -15.84 11.81
C VAL A 78 0.05 -14.46 11.45
N SER A 79 0.87 -13.74 10.70
CA SER A 79 0.46 -12.56 9.95
C SER A 79 0.91 -12.73 8.52
N MET A 80 -0.04 -12.70 7.60
CA MET A 80 0.19 -12.97 6.20
C MET A 80 -0.66 -12.10 5.31
N ALA A 81 -0.25 -11.96 4.06
CA ALA A 81 -1.09 -11.34 3.03
C ALA A 81 -1.05 -12.13 1.73
N VAL A 82 -2.15 -12.04 0.99
CA VAL A 82 -2.33 -12.60 -0.34
C VAL A 82 -2.67 -11.45 -1.28
N ILE A 83 -1.86 -11.27 -2.32
CA ILE A 83 -1.88 -10.11 -3.20
C ILE A 83 -2.06 -10.56 -4.64
N PRO A 84 -3.29 -10.79 -5.11
CA PRO A 84 -3.56 -10.99 -6.52
C PRO A 84 -3.54 -9.67 -7.29
N GLY A 85 -3.14 -9.71 -8.55
CA GLY A 85 -3.18 -8.53 -9.40
C GLY A 85 -2.89 -8.80 -10.87
N ILE A 86 -2.93 -7.72 -11.63
CA ILE A 86 -2.58 -7.69 -13.05
C ILE A 86 -1.70 -6.46 -13.32
N TYR A 87 -0.72 -6.67 -14.18
CA TYR A 87 0.20 -5.63 -14.64
C TYR A 87 0.26 -5.59 -16.16
N ARG A 88 0.17 -4.37 -16.71
CA ARG A 88 0.26 -4.08 -18.13
C ARG A 88 1.30 -2.96 -18.32
N PRO A 89 2.51 -3.28 -18.83
CA PRO A 89 3.61 -2.31 -18.91
C PRO A 89 3.32 -1.17 -19.90
N ASN A 90 4.19 -0.17 -19.89
CA ASN A 90 4.23 0.83 -20.94
C ASN A 90 4.72 0.16 -22.25
N PRO A 91 4.08 0.33 -23.42
CA PRO A 91 4.53 -0.31 -24.66
C PRO A 91 5.94 0.12 -25.07
N ASP A 92 6.35 1.33 -24.69
CA ASP A 92 7.67 1.89 -24.95
C ASP A 92 8.72 1.54 -23.87
N SER A 93 8.34 0.77 -22.84
CA SER A 93 9.29 0.34 -21.81
C SER A 93 10.19 -0.78 -22.31
N LEU A 94 11.42 -0.83 -21.78
CA LEU A 94 12.33 -1.97 -21.95
C LEU A 94 11.95 -3.16 -21.05
N ASP A 95 10.70 -3.22 -20.57
CA ASP A 95 10.27 -4.26 -19.65
C ASP A 95 10.14 -5.61 -20.36
N LYS A 96 11.09 -6.50 -20.08
CA LYS A 96 11.12 -7.85 -20.62
C LYS A 96 10.08 -8.79 -20.00
N GLN A 97 9.42 -8.40 -18.90
CA GLN A 97 8.42 -9.23 -18.22
C GLN A 97 7.09 -9.28 -18.97
N GLY A 98 6.77 -8.23 -19.74
CA GLY A 98 5.50 -8.13 -20.46
C GLY A 98 4.27 -8.02 -19.55
N ALA A 99 3.09 -7.99 -20.16
CA ALA A 99 1.82 -8.01 -19.41
C ALA A 99 1.60 -9.39 -18.78
N HIS A 100 1.19 -9.42 -17.52
CA HIS A 100 0.95 -10.65 -16.78
C HIS A 100 -0.01 -10.42 -15.62
N ALA A 101 -0.64 -11.50 -15.18
CA ALA A 101 -1.34 -11.57 -13.91
C ALA A 101 -0.43 -12.23 -12.87
N PHE A 102 -0.70 -12.00 -11.59
CA PHE A 102 0.11 -12.56 -10.52
C PHE A 102 -0.68 -12.79 -9.25
N VAL A 103 -0.15 -13.66 -8.39
CA VAL A 103 -0.56 -13.79 -6.99
C VAL A 103 0.69 -13.85 -6.14
N VAL A 104 0.80 -12.95 -5.16
CA VAL A 104 1.89 -12.96 -4.17
C VAL A 104 1.35 -13.46 -2.83
N VAL A 105 2.08 -14.36 -2.18
CA VAL A 105 1.78 -14.80 -0.81
C VAL A 105 2.95 -14.42 0.08
N VAL A 106 2.70 -13.64 1.14
CA VAL A 106 3.74 -13.17 2.07
C VAL A 106 3.43 -13.58 3.50
N GLY A 107 4.49 -13.82 4.28
CA GLY A 107 4.37 -14.09 5.72
C GLY A 107 3.85 -15.48 6.10
N MET A 108 3.72 -16.40 5.14
CA MET A 108 3.33 -17.79 5.39
C MET A 108 4.46 -18.55 6.13
N PRO A 109 4.22 -19.07 7.34
CA PRO A 109 5.23 -19.80 8.12
C PRO A 109 5.81 -21.03 7.39
N GLY A 110 7.10 -21.30 7.60
CA GLY A 110 7.74 -22.58 7.26
C GLY A 110 8.11 -22.80 5.79
N THR A 111 7.99 -21.78 4.93
CA THR A 111 8.44 -21.84 3.53
C THR A 111 9.42 -20.72 3.24
N THR A 112 9.09 -19.83 2.30
CA THR A 112 9.77 -18.56 2.04
C THR A 112 8.95 -17.42 2.64
N ARG A 113 9.62 -16.29 2.88
CA ARG A 113 8.96 -15.08 3.38
C ARG A 113 8.01 -14.44 2.36
N ALA A 114 8.25 -14.68 1.06
CA ALA A 114 7.40 -14.30 -0.06
C ALA A 114 7.45 -15.35 -1.18
N ALA A 115 6.29 -15.63 -1.77
CA ALA A 115 6.11 -16.49 -2.93
C ALA A 115 5.42 -15.69 -4.03
N TYR A 116 5.98 -15.66 -5.24
CA TYR A 116 5.41 -14.96 -6.39
C TYR A 116 4.97 -16.00 -7.42
N TYR A 117 3.69 -15.96 -7.80
CA TYR A 117 3.14 -16.82 -8.85
C TYR A 117 2.75 -15.97 -10.04
N ARG A 118 3.33 -16.24 -11.21
CA ARG A 118 3.04 -15.51 -12.45
C ARG A 118 2.08 -16.29 -13.33
N PHE A 119 1.12 -15.59 -13.92
CA PHE A 119 0.14 -16.13 -14.84
C PHE A 119 0.08 -15.29 -16.13
N PRO A 120 -0.24 -15.89 -17.28
CA PRO A 120 -0.61 -15.13 -18.46
C PRO A 120 -1.75 -14.13 -18.16
N PRO A 121 -1.78 -12.95 -18.80
CA PRO A 121 -2.78 -11.92 -18.50
C PRO A 121 -4.23 -12.38 -18.78
N GLN A 122 -4.44 -13.33 -19.70
CA GLN A 122 -5.75 -13.91 -19.98
C GLN A 122 -6.30 -14.80 -18.85
N ASP A 123 -5.46 -15.25 -17.92
CA ASP A 123 -5.88 -16.06 -16.78
C ASP A 123 -6.43 -15.18 -15.64
N PHE A 124 -6.28 -13.85 -15.75
CA PHE A 124 -7.05 -12.91 -14.95
C PHE A 124 -8.42 -12.74 -15.59
N VAL A 125 -9.47 -13.17 -14.89
CA VAL A 125 -10.85 -13.02 -15.36
C VAL A 125 -11.67 -12.36 -14.27
N ASP A 126 -12.14 -11.15 -14.54
CA ASP A 126 -13.18 -10.52 -13.73
C ASP A 126 -14.47 -11.32 -13.90
N LEU A 127 -14.96 -11.89 -12.81
CA LEU A 127 -16.24 -12.61 -12.79
C LEU A 127 -17.41 -11.65 -12.58
N GLY A 128 -17.11 -10.38 -12.32
CA GLY A 128 -18.06 -9.32 -12.03
C GLY A 128 -18.78 -9.53 -10.70
N GLY A 129 -19.71 -8.61 -10.42
CA GLY A 129 -20.73 -8.76 -9.37
C GLY A 129 -22.12 -9.05 -9.94
N GLN A 130 -22.19 -9.61 -11.15
CA GLN A 130 -23.41 -9.82 -11.91
C GLN A 130 -23.97 -11.22 -11.64
N GLY A 131 -24.86 -11.31 -10.66
CA GLY A 131 -25.68 -12.48 -10.35
C GLY A 131 -26.67 -12.14 -9.23
N PRO A 132 -27.89 -12.70 -9.23
CA PRO A 132 -28.91 -12.38 -8.21
C PRO A 132 -28.45 -12.68 -6.77
N GLU A 133 -27.44 -13.54 -6.59
CA GLU A 133 -26.87 -13.91 -5.29
C GLU A 133 -25.67 -13.04 -4.84
N GLN A 134 -25.09 -12.21 -5.73
CA GLN A 134 -23.80 -11.54 -5.49
C GLN A 134 -23.92 -10.03 -5.15
N ASN A 135 -25.14 -9.47 -5.20
CA ASN A 135 -25.48 -8.09 -4.79
C ASN A 135 -24.47 -7.00 -5.22
N GLY A 136 -23.83 -7.14 -6.38
CA GLY A 136 -22.86 -6.18 -6.89
C GLY A 136 -21.50 -6.15 -6.18
N GLN A 137 -21.12 -7.16 -5.41
CA GLN A 137 -19.79 -7.28 -4.79
C GLN A 137 -18.73 -7.75 -5.79
N PHE A 138 -17.45 -7.47 -5.54
CA PHE A 138 -16.37 -7.85 -6.45
C PHE A 138 -16.05 -9.34 -6.36
N ARG A 139 -15.72 -9.96 -7.49
CA ARG A 139 -15.24 -11.34 -7.60
C ARG A 139 -14.43 -11.50 -8.88
N PHE A 140 -13.25 -12.10 -8.78
CA PHE A 140 -12.42 -12.40 -9.94
C PHE A 140 -11.58 -13.65 -9.71
N LYS A 141 -10.97 -14.17 -10.78
CA LYS A 141 -10.01 -15.27 -10.72
C LYS A 141 -8.65 -14.86 -11.25
N VAL A 142 -7.61 -15.54 -10.76
CA VAL A 142 -6.27 -15.59 -11.38
C VAL A 142 -5.90 -17.07 -11.48
N GLY A 143 -5.86 -17.59 -12.70
CA GLY A 143 -5.78 -19.04 -12.92
C GLY A 143 -7.00 -19.74 -12.30
N ASN A 144 -6.75 -20.72 -11.43
CA ASN A 144 -7.78 -21.44 -10.68
C ASN A 144 -8.13 -20.80 -9.32
N SER A 145 -7.38 -19.80 -8.88
CA SER A 145 -7.62 -19.11 -7.60
C SER A 145 -8.77 -18.11 -7.74
N ILE A 146 -9.60 -17.99 -6.71
CA ILE A 146 -10.75 -17.08 -6.65
C ILE A 146 -10.52 -16.07 -5.53
N PHE A 147 -10.77 -14.80 -5.84
CA PHE A 147 -10.72 -13.69 -4.89
C PHE A 147 -12.05 -12.95 -4.93
N ALA A 148 -12.67 -12.82 -3.76
CA ALA A 148 -13.97 -12.19 -3.63
C ALA A 148 -14.04 -11.35 -2.36
N HIS A 149 -15.12 -10.60 -2.22
CA HIS A 149 -15.37 -9.81 -1.01
C HIS A 149 -15.44 -10.65 0.28
N ASP A 150 -15.77 -11.94 0.21
CA ASP A 150 -16.05 -12.81 1.36
C ASP A 150 -15.23 -14.11 1.41
N GLU A 151 -14.37 -14.36 0.41
CA GLU A 151 -13.50 -15.52 0.38
C GLU A 151 -12.22 -15.28 -0.44
N VAL A 152 -11.18 -16.04 -0.08
CA VAL A 152 -9.99 -16.29 -0.89
C VAL A 152 -9.83 -17.80 -1.03
N LEU A 153 -9.90 -18.31 -2.26
CA LEU A 153 -9.63 -19.69 -2.61
C LEU A 153 -8.33 -19.73 -3.42
N LEU A 154 -7.35 -20.47 -2.93
CA LEU A 154 -6.03 -20.59 -3.54
C LEU A 154 -5.86 -21.96 -4.18
N ASP A 155 -5.45 -21.92 -5.44
CA ASP A 155 -4.88 -23.03 -6.19
C ASP A 155 -3.74 -22.47 -7.04
N LEU A 156 -2.57 -22.37 -6.41
CA LEU A 156 -1.35 -21.80 -6.97
C LEU A 156 -0.36 -22.94 -7.25
N PRO A 157 -0.28 -23.44 -8.49
CA PRO A 157 0.57 -24.58 -8.81
C PRO A 157 2.06 -24.19 -8.80
N ALA A 158 2.92 -25.15 -8.44
CA ALA A 158 4.38 -24.96 -8.43
C ALA A 158 4.94 -24.55 -9.81
N ALA A 159 4.29 -24.94 -10.90
CA ALA A 159 4.67 -24.58 -12.26
C ALA A 159 4.58 -23.06 -12.55
N ASN A 160 3.79 -22.33 -11.77
CA ASN A 160 3.63 -20.88 -11.90
C ASN A 160 4.51 -20.11 -10.90
N PHE A 161 5.21 -20.80 -10.00
CA PHE A 161 6.12 -20.18 -9.05
C PHE A 161 7.28 -19.53 -9.80
N GLU A 162 7.55 -18.26 -9.49
CA GLU A 162 8.63 -17.49 -10.10
C GLU A 162 9.65 -17.05 -9.05
N HIS A 163 10.91 -17.37 -9.33
CA HIS A 163 12.04 -16.86 -8.57
C HIS A 163 12.30 -15.40 -8.93
N VAL A 164 12.53 -14.56 -7.92
CA VAL A 164 13.06 -13.23 -8.14
C VAL A 164 14.54 -13.39 -8.52
N PRO A 165 15.00 -12.90 -9.68
CA PRO A 165 16.40 -13.02 -10.08
C PRO A 165 17.37 -12.44 -9.04
N ALA A 166 18.51 -13.10 -8.83
CA ALA A 166 19.51 -12.65 -7.84
C ALA A 166 20.05 -11.23 -8.08
N ASP A 167 20.16 -10.77 -9.32
CA ASP A 167 20.59 -9.41 -9.65
C ASP A 167 19.54 -8.36 -9.21
N GLU A 168 18.26 -8.67 -9.39
CA GLU A 168 17.16 -7.85 -8.89
C GLU A 168 17.14 -7.82 -7.36
N MET A 169 17.30 -8.98 -6.71
CA MET A 169 17.38 -9.07 -5.24
C MET A 169 18.59 -8.33 -4.66
N ARG A 170 19.75 -8.40 -5.32
CA ARG A 170 20.96 -7.66 -4.93
C ARG A 170 20.73 -6.16 -5.00
N THR A 171 20.16 -5.69 -6.11
CA THR A 171 19.82 -4.27 -6.28
C THR A 171 18.88 -3.79 -5.16
N TYR A 172 17.86 -4.58 -4.83
CA TYR A 172 16.94 -4.29 -3.72
C TYR A 172 17.66 -4.18 -2.36
N HIS A 173 18.56 -5.12 -2.03
CA HIS A 173 19.30 -5.07 -0.77
C HIS A 173 20.24 -3.88 -0.68
N GLU A 174 20.95 -3.56 -1.77
CA GLU A 174 21.84 -2.39 -1.84
C GLU A 174 21.06 -1.08 -1.66
N GLU A 175 19.92 -0.93 -2.34
CA GLU A 175 19.06 0.25 -2.22
C GLU A 175 18.47 0.38 -0.80
N THR A 176 17.95 -0.71 -0.24
CA THR A 176 17.38 -0.72 1.12
C THR A 176 18.44 -0.42 2.18
N GLN A 177 19.65 -0.99 2.04
CA GLN A 177 20.77 -0.69 2.93
C GLN A 177 21.13 0.80 2.86
N SER A 178 21.26 1.36 1.67
CA SER A 178 21.55 2.79 1.48
C SER A 178 20.49 3.69 2.15
N GLN A 179 19.21 3.30 2.10
CA GLN A 179 18.14 4.03 2.78
C GLN A 179 18.29 4.00 4.31
N TYR A 180 18.60 2.85 4.89
CA TYR A 180 18.87 2.74 6.33
C TYR A 180 20.09 3.58 6.75
N GLU A 181 21.17 3.58 5.97
CA GLU A 181 22.37 4.39 6.24
C GLU A 181 22.06 5.88 6.25
N LYS A 182 21.28 6.37 5.27
CA LYS A 182 20.84 7.77 5.22
C LYS A 182 20.01 8.16 6.45
N GLN A 183 19.08 7.29 6.86
CA GLN A 183 18.24 7.50 8.04
C GLN A 183 19.06 7.55 9.34
N LEU A 184 20.07 6.66 9.48
CA LEU A 184 20.98 6.62 10.62
C LEU A 184 21.87 7.86 10.69
N GLN A 185 22.54 8.23 9.59
CA GLN A 185 23.45 9.38 9.53
C GLN A 185 22.77 10.68 9.97
N ARG A 186 21.47 10.82 9.71
CA ARG A 186 20.70 12.00 10.08
C ARG A 186 20.38 12.09 11.58
N HIS A 187 19.99 10.98 12.19
CA HIS A 187 19.56 10.94 13.59
C HIS A 187 20.72 10.71 14.57
N SER A 188 21.76 10.01 14.10
CA SER A 188 22.96 9.66 14.85
C SER A 188 24.21 9.83 13.94
N PRO A 189 24.70 11.07 13.70
CA PRO A 189 25.84 11.31 12.81
C PRO A 189 27.15 10.61 13.24
N LEU A 190 27.25 10.25 14.52
CA LEU A 190 28.36 9.51 15.11
C LEU A 190 28.10 8.00 15.18
N SER A 191 27.05 7.50 14.50
CA SER A 191 26.71 6.08 14.48
C SER A 191 27.89 5.27 13.94
N THR A 192 28.24 4.21 14.66
CA THR A 192 29.25 3.22 14.26
C THR A 192 28.61 1.88 13.88
N VAL A 193 27.28 1.84 13.78
CA VAL A 193 26.54 0.60 13.51
C VAL A 193 26.89 0.07 12.14
N SER A 194 27.40 -1.16 12.14
CA SER A 194 27.55 -1.91 10.91
C SER A 194 26.20 -2.50 10.53
N LEU A 195 25.63 -2.06 9.40
CA LEU A 195 24.52 -2.75 8.73
C LEU A 195 24.99 -4.04 8.01
N ARG A 196 26.26 -4.41 8.17
CA ARG A 196 26.83 -5.62 7.59
C ARG A 196 26.10 -6.85 8.13
N GLY A 197 25.66 -7.72 7.22
CA GLY A 197 24.89 -8.93 7.56
C GLY A 197 23.44 -8.69 7.94
N LEU A 198 22.91 -7.47 7.74
CA LEU A 198 21.47 -7.21 7.87
C LEU A 198 20.67 -7.82 6.72
N PHE A 199 21.28 -7.88 5.53
CA PHE A 199 20.75 -8.58 4.36
C PHE A 199 21.58 -9.82 4.05
N PRO A 200 20.99 -10.83 3.37
CA PRO A 200 21.68 -12.01 2.90
C PRO A 200 22.95 -11.67 2.09
N SER A 201 24.02 -12.43 2.30
CA SER A 201 25.23 -12.31 1.50
C SER A 201 24.99 -12.77 0.05
N PRO A 202 25.86 -12.43 -0.92
CA PRO A 202 25.72 -12.93 -2.30
C PRO A 202 25.64 -14.46 -2.38
N SER A 203 26.36 -15.19 -1.53
CA SER A 203 26.27 -16.66 -1.46
C SER A 203 24.94 -17.15 -0.89
N ASP A 204 24.33 -16.42 0.05
CA ASP A 204 23.01 -16.75 0.58
C ASP A 204 21.92 -16.50 -0.49
N GLN A 205 22.12 -15.49 -1.35
CA GLN A 205 21.22 -15.21 -2.47
C GLN A 205 21.27 -16.30 -3.54
N GLU A 206 22.46 -16.81 -3.88
CA GLU A 206 22.58 -17.96 -4.79
C GLU A 206 21.85 -19.21 -4.24
N GLN A 207 21.83 -19.41 -2.92
CA GLN A 207 21.02 -20.47 -2.31
C GLN A 207 19.50 -20.23 -2.41
N LEU A 208 19.06 -18.97 -2.37
CA LEU A 208 17.64 -18.61 -2.59
C LEU A 208 17.20 -18.84 -4.04
N ASP A 209 18.10 -18.69 -5.02
CA ASP A 209 17.84 -19.05 -6.42
C ASP A 209 17.58 -20.56 -6.61
N HIS A 210 18.02 -21.39 -5.66
CA HIS A 210 17.81 -22.84 -5.63
C HIS A 210 16.63 -23.28 -4.77
N LEU A 211 15.79 -22.36 -4.27
CA LEU A 211 14.54 -22.72 -3.62
C LEU A 211 13.73 -23.65 -4.52
N GLU A 212 13.22 -24.75 -3.98
CA GLU A 212 12.36 -25.61 -4.79
C GLU A 212 11.02 -24.92 -5.02
N ALA A 213 10.57 -24.89 -6.28
CA ALA A 213 9.23 -24.44 -6.62
C ALA A 213 8.19 -25.26 -5.85
N PHE A 214 7.20 -24.59 -5.29
CA PHE A 214 6.18 -25.20 -4.43
C PHE A 214 4.81 -24.63 -4.76
N ALA A 215 3.77 -25.41 -4.49
CA ALA A 215 2.38 -25.00 -4.68
C ALA A 215 1.79 -24.44 -3.38
N VAL A 216 0.78 -23.59 -3.51
CA VAL A 216 -0.03 -23.11 -2.38
C VAL A 216 -1.50 -23.37 -2.67
N GLN A 217 -2.16 -24.07 -1.77
CA GLN A 217 -3.59 -24.37 -1.85
C GLN A 217 -4.28 -23.99 -0.56
N GLY A 218 -5.54 -23.57 -0.63
CA GLY A 218 -6.26 -23.22 0.59
C GLY A 218 -7.57 -22.51 0.35
N HIS A 219 -8.30 -22.29 1.44
CA HIS A 219 -9.55 -21.57 1.42
C HIS A 219 -9.70 -20.79 2.72
N LEU A 220 -9.87 -19.48 2.60
CA LEU A 220 -10.19 -18.54 3.67
C LEU A 220 -11.60 -18.00 3.42
N ARG A 221 -12.52 -18.20 4.36
CA ARG A 221 -13.90 -17.68 4.31
C ARG A 221 -14.12 -16.66 5.42
N PHE A 222 -14.56 -15.47 5.04
CA PHE A 222 -14.87 -14.34 5.93
C PHE A 222 -16.19 -13.69 5.45
N PRO A 223 -17.34 -14.34 5.74
CA PRO A 223 -18.65 -13.92 5.23
C PRO A 223 -18.95 -12.44 5.51
N GLY A 224 -19.74 -11.78 4.66
CA GLY A 224 -20.13 -10.37 4.83
C GLY A 224 -20.68 -10.02 6.22
N THR A 225 -21.26 -10.98 6.95
CA THR A 225 -21.75 -10.81 8.32
C THR A 225 -20.66 -10.58 9.37
N THR A 226 -19.39 -10.87 9.06
CA THR A 226 -18.25 -10.60 9.95
C THR A 226 -17.52 -9.30 9.60
N GLN A 227 -17.90 -8.65 8.50
CA GLN A 227 -17.15 -7.53 7.93
C GLN A 227 -17.58 -6.19 8.50
N THR A 228 -16.59 -5.35 8.76
CA THR A 228 -16.73 -3.92 8.99
C THR A 228 -16.34 -3.21 7.69
N LEU A 229 -17.34 -2.73 6.96
CA LEU A 229 -17.13 -1.97 5.74
C LEU A 229 -16.69 -0.53 6.05
N LEU A 230 -15.92 0.06 5.13
CA LEU A 230 -15.64 1.48 5.18
C LEU A 230 -16.95 2.27 4.94
N PRO A 231 -17.31 3.23 5.83
CA PRO A 231 -18.43 4.13 5.57
C PRO A 231 -18.23 4.88 4.24
N SER A 232 -19.20 4.76 3.33
CA SER A 232 -19.16 5.41 2.02
C SER A 232 -20.43 6.22 1.75
N SER A 233 -20.30 7.19 0.85
CA SER A 233 -21.40 8.02 0.36
C SER A 233 -21.16 8.41 -1.09
N ARG A 234 -22.12 9.09 -1.72
CA ARG A 234 -21.91 9.60 -3.09
C ARG A 234 -20.75 10.58 -3.21
N LEU A 235 -20.42 11.33 -2.15
CA LEU A 235 -19.31 12.29 -2.17
C LEU A 235 -18.01 11.70 -1.60
N MET A 236 -18.11 10.60 -0.85
CA MET A 236 -16.99 9.88 -0.26
C MET A 236 -17.11 8.40 -0.64
N PRO A 237 -16.88 8.04 -1.91
CA PRO A 237 -17.19 6.70 -2.39
C PRO A 237 -16.19 5.63 -1.96
N SER A 238 -14.97 6.03 -1.58
CA SER A 238 -13.91 5.16 -1.10
C SER A 238 -13.08 5.87 -0.02
N ILE A 239 -11.98 5.24 0.41
CA ILE A 239 -11.01 5.82 1.35
C ILE A 239 -10.39 7.12 0.83
N MET A 240 -10.37 7.31 -0.49
CA MET A 240 -9.92 8.52 -1.16
C MET A 240 -10.88 9.72 -0.92
N GLY A 241 -12.09 9.49 -0.39
CA GLY A 241 -13.05 10.56 -0.17
C GLY A 241 -13.31 11.37 -1.45
N ILE A 242 -13.27 12.70 -1.35
CA ILE A 242 -13.45 13.59 -2.50
C ILE A 242 -12.29 13.51 -3.51
N THR A 243 -11.11 12.99 -3.15
CA THR A 243 -10.01 12.86 -4.10
C THR A 243 -10.21 11.70 -5.08
N ALA A 244 -11.20 10.82 -4.85
CA ALA A 244 -11.62 9.80 -5.81
C ALA A 244 -12.07 10.40 -7.16
N PHE A 245 -12.46 11.67 -7.18
CA PHE A 245 -12.89 12.39 -8.38
C PHE A 245 -11.74 13.06 -9.13
N VAL A 246 -10.50 12.97 -8.64
CA VAL A 246 -9.32 13.58 -9.27
C VAL A 246 -8.81 12.65 -10.37
N PRO A 247 -8.87 13.03 -11.67
CA PRO A 247 -8.69 12.07 -12.77
C PRO A 247 -7.22 11.76 -13.11
N PHE A 248 -6.25 12.46 -12.50
CA PHE A 248 -4.83 12.40 -12.85
C PHE A 248 -3.96 11.79 -11.74
N LEU A 249 -4.55 11.06 -10.79
CA LEU A 249 -3.80 10.32 -9.77
C LEU A 249 -3.10 9.09 -10.38
N GLU A 250 -1.82 8.94 -10.06
CA GLU A 250 -1.00 7.81 -10.51
C GLU A 250 -1.41 6.49 -9.88
N CYS A 251 -1.93 6.54 -8.65
CA CYS A 251 -2.47 5.42 -7.89
C CYS A 251 -3.74 5.86 -7.16
N ASN A 252 -4.78 5.03 -7.24
CA ASN A 252 -5.99 5.14 -6.45
C ASN A 252 -6.04 4.01 -5.41
N HIS A 253 -6.77 4.25 -4.32
CA HIS A 253 -6.98 3.28 -3.25
C HIS A 253 -8.47 3.03 -2.99
N GLY A 254 -8.78 1.81 -2.58
CA GLY A 254 -10.10 1.39 -2.10
C GLY A 254 -9.97 0.42 -0.95
N VAL A 255 -10.87 0.50 0.03
CA VAL A 255 -10.90 -0.43 1.17
C VAL A 255 -12.24 -1.18 1.14
N ALA A 256 -12.18 -2.52 1.13
CA ALA A 256 -13.35 -3.40 1.22
C ALA A 256 -13.81 -3.56 2.64
N SER A 257 -12.86 -3.95 3.48
CA SER A 257 -13.14 -4.39 4.82
C SER A 257 -12.04 -3.86 5.71
N LEU A 258 -12.41 -2.97 6.61
CA LEU A 258 -11.56 -2.46 7.68
C LEU A 258 -11.18 -3.59 8.65
N HIS A 259 -12.10 -4.52 8.87
CA HIS A 259 -11.92 -5.67 9.75
C HIS A 259 -12.93 -6.75 9.39
N HIS A 260 -12.51 -8.01 9.34
CA HIS A 260 -13.42 -9.16 9.28
C HIS A 260 -12.89 -10.34 10.07
N VAL A 261 -13.77 -11.20 10.55
CA VAL A 261 -13.37 -12.47 11.19
C VAL A 261 -13.37 -13.58 10.14
N VAL A 262 -12.28 -14.33 10.07
CA VAL A 262 -12.15 -15.55 9.28
C VAL A 262 -12.93 -16.66 10.00
N LYS A 263 -14.04 -17.08 9.40
CA LYS A 263 -14.91 -18.13 9.97
C LYS A 263 -14.30 -19.51 9.84
N THR A 264 -13.73 -19.78 8.67
CA THR A 264 -13.03 -21.03 8.36
C THR A 264 -11.87 -20.69 7.44
N GLY A 265 -10.67 -21.15 7.74
CA GLY A 265 -9.48 -20.79 6.99
C GLY A 265 -8.38 -21.80 7.12
N HIS A 266 -7.90 -22.33 6.00
CA HIS A 266 -6.64 -23.07 5.95
C HIS A 266 -5.87 -22.76 4.68
N ILE A 267 -4.54 -22.70 4.79
CA ILE A 267 -3.63 -22.57 3.67
C ILE A 267 -2.51 -23.59 3.85
N SER A 268 -2.21 -24.32 2.80
CA SER A 268 -1.19 -25.36 2.74
C SER A 268 -0.17 -25.02 1.67
N ALA A 269 1.10 -25.11 2.03
CA ALA A 269 2.20 -25.19 1.08
C ALA A 269 2.49 -26.66 0.76
N LEU A 270 2.63 -26.98 -0.53
CA LEU A 270 2.87 -28.32 -1.02
C LEU A 270 4.17 -28.35 -1.81
N HIS A 271 4.94 -29.42 -1.64
CA HIS A 271 6.08 -29.70 -2.53
C HIS A 271 5.62 -29.96 -3.97
N ALA A 272 6.55 -29.95 -4.92
CA ALA A 272 6.25 -30.22 -6.33
C ALA A 272 5.60 -31.60 -6.58
N ASN A 273 5.79 -32.57 -5.68
CA ASN A 273 5.14 -33.90 -5.73
C ASN A 273 3.76 -33.93 -5.04
N ASN A 274 3.20 -32.78 -4.69
CA ASN A 274 1.92 -32.60 -3.98
C ASN A 274 1.88 -33.13 -2.54
N THR A 275 3.01 -33.42 -1.90
CA THR A 275 3.01 -33.67 -0.45
C THR A 275 2.92 -32.35 0.31
N ILE A 276 2.12 -32.33 1.38
CA ILE A 276 1.98 -31.16 2.24
C ILE A 276 3.29 -30.92 2.99
N ASN A 277 3.88 -29.74 2.80
CA ASN A 277 5.01 -29.27 3.59
C ASN A 277 4.49 -28.67 4.91
N ARG A 278 3.63 -27.66 4.80
CA ARG A 278 3.10 -26.92 5.95
C ARG A 278 1.66 -26.54 5.74
N THR A 279 0.86 -26.62 6.80
CA THR A 279 -0.50 -26.06 6.85
C THR A 279 -0.60 -25.02 7.96
N VAL A 280 -1.36 -23.97 7.69
CA VAL A 280 -1.72 -22.90 8.60
C VAL A 280 -3.23 -22.85 8.70
N THR A 281 -3.77 -22.73 9.92
CA THR A 281 -5.21 -22.52 10.14
C THR A 281 -5.45 -21.08 10.58
N MET A 282 -6.47 -20.45 10.01
CA MET A 282 -6.84 -19.05 10.26
C MET A 282 -8.23 -18.92 10.90
N ASP A 283 -8.82 -20.01 11.37
CA ASP A 283 -10.10 -20.00 12.08
C ASP A 283 -10.06 -19.04 13.28
N GLY A 284 -11.02 -18.10 13.34
CA GLY A 284 -11.09 -17.07 14.37
C GLY A 284 -10.06 -15.94 14.22
N GLY A 285 -9.16 -16.02 13.23
CA GLY A 285 -8.28 -14.92 12.84
C GLY A 285 -9.08 -13.74 12.29
N VAL A 286 -8.40 -12.60 12.16
CA VAL A 286 -8.98 -11.37 11.61
C VAL A 286 -8.32 -11.01 10.29
N GLY A 287 -9.02 -10.25 9.45
CA GLY A 287 -8.47 -9.81 8.18
C GLY A 287 -8.94 -8.43 7.74
N TYR A 288 -8.23 -7.95 6.73
CA TYR A 288 -8.35 -6.63 6.13
C TYR A 288 -8.21 -6.76 4.62
N THR A 289 -8.96 -5.96 3.88
CA THR A 289 -8.93 -6.02 2.41
C THR A 289 -8.94 -4.62 1.82
N GLU A 290 -7.96 -4.34 0.98
CA GLU A 290 -7.86 -3.14 0.16
C GLU A 290 -7.52 -3.45 -1.30
N LYS A 291 -7.55 -2.42 -2.14
CA LYS A 291 -7.22 -2.50 -3.55
C LYS A 291 -6.56 -1.21 -4.02
N ASP A 292 -5.51 -1.39 -4.81
CA ASP A 292 -4.80 -0.31 -5.49
C ASP A 292 -4.87 -0.49 -6.99
N TRP A 293 -5.03 0.62 -7.71
CA TRP A 293 -5.02 0.60 -9.17
C TRP A 293 -4.53 1.93 -9.73
N GLY A 294 -3.91 1.88 -10.90
CA GLY A 294 -3.36 3.07 -11.52
C GLY A 294 -2.30 2.77 -12.55
N VAL A 295 -1.39 3.72 -12.71
CA VAL A 295 -0.25 3.62 -13.62
C VAL A 295 0.99 3.17 -12.86
N ASN A 296 1.26 3.76 -11.69
CA ASN A 296 2.38 3.42 -10.82
C ASN A 296 2.04 3.69 -9.36
N PHE A 297 2.75 3.03 -8.43
CA PHE A 297 2.80 3.51 -7.06
C PHE A 297 3.53 4.86 -6.97
N PRO A 298 3.20 5.71 -5.97
CA PRO A 298 4.01 6.88 -5.66
C PRO A 298 5.49 6.52 -5.51
N SER A 299 6.40 7.37 -5.99
CA SER A 299 7.85 7.09 -5.85
C SER A 299 8.35 7.14 -4.42
N THR A 300 7.59 7.79 -3.54
CA THR A 300 7.87 7.91 -2.11
C THR A 300 6.56 7.78 -1.34
N TYR A 301 6.49 6.84 -0.41
CA TYR A 301 5.35 6.67 0.48
C TYR A 301 5.70 5.90 1.76
N ILE A 302 4.84 6.05 2.75
CA ILE A 302 4.77 5.24 3.96
C ILE A 302 3.35 4.69 4.02
N TRP A 303 3.21 3.37 4.15
CA TRP A 303 1.94 2.71 4.38
C TRP A 303 2.03 1.84 5.62
N ALA A 304 1.01 1.87 6.46
CA ALA A 304 0.88 1.00 7.61
C ALA A 304 -0.58 0.67 7.88
N HIS A 305 -0.83 -0.56 8.32
CA HIS A 305 -2.18 -1.01 8.65
C HIS A 305 -2.19 -1.98 9.84
N THR A 306 -3.13 -1.79 10.76
CA THR A 306 -3.44 -2.76 11.81
C THR A 306 -4.93 -2.85 12.08
N ASN A 307 -5.42 -4.06 12.33
CA ASN A 307 -6.81 -4.36 12.68
C ASN A 307 -6.93 -5.36 13.84
N LEU A 308 -5.80 -5.74 14.45
CA LEU A 308 -5.79 -6.62 15.61
C LEU A 308 -5.31 -5.85 16.84
N PHE A 309 -6.26 -5.18 17.49
CA PHE A 309 -6.05 -4.42 18.71
C PHE A 309 -6.40 -5.25 19.95
N GLU A 310 -5.57 -5.14 20.99
CA GLU A 310 -5.75 -5.90 22.23
C GLU A 310 -6.97 -5.42 23.02
N LYS A 311 -7.14 -4.10 23.20
CA LYS A 311 -8.21 -3.51 24.03
C LYS A 311 -9.43 -3.07 23.21
N SER A 312 -9.27 -2.89 21.91
CA SER A 312 -10.28 -2.31 21.01
C SER A 312 -10.64 -3.28 19.86
N PRO A 313 -11.10 -4.51 20.15
CA PRO A 313 -11.33 -5.53 19.13
C PRO A 313 -12.31 -5.05 18.04
N GLY A 314 -12.08 -5.46 16.79
CA GLY A 314 -12.85 -5.03 15.63
C GLY A 314 -12.48 -3.65 15.08
N SER A 315 -11.62 -2.90 15.78
CA SER A 315 -11.12 -1.60 15.33
C SER A 315 -10.04 -1.75 14.27
N SER A 316 -9.81 -0.71 13.47
CA SER A 316 -8.81 -0.74 12.39
C SER A 316 -8.18 0.63 12.19
N LEU A 317 -6.88 0.64 11.90
CA LEU A 317 -6.09 1.81 11.55
C LEU A 317 -5.47 1.59 10.18
N LEU A 318 -5.68 2.55 9.28
CA LEU A 318 -4.94 2.72 8.04
C LEU A 318 -4.18 4.04 8.12
N LEU A 319 -2.88 3.99 7.84
CA LEU A 319 -2.01 5.15 7.74
C LEU A 319 -1.26 5.06 6.42
N SER A 320 -1.56 5.96 5.49
CA SER A 320 -0.81 6.11 4.25
C SER A 320 -0.44 7.58 4.05
N VAL A 321 0.85 7.84 3.79
CA VAL A 321 1.38 9.16 3.48
C VAL A 321 2.25 9.03 2.24
N ALA A 322 1.96 9.80 1.19
CA ALA A 322 2.61 9.64 -0.11
C ALA A 322 2.96 10.97 -0.77
N SER A 323 3.96 10.94 -1.66
CA SER A 323 4.25 12.02 -2.60
C SER A 323 3.29 11.96 -3.78
N VAL A 324 2.50 13.02 -3.98
CA VAL A 324 1.49 13.08 -5.05
C VAL A 324 1.84 14.22 -6.02
N PRO A 325 1.99 13.96 -7.33
CA PRO A 325 2.25 15.01 -8.31
C PRO A 325 1.02 15.91 -8.51
N VAL A 326 1.15 17.20 -8.20
CA VAL A 326 0.01 18.14 -8.16
C VAL A 326 -0.50 18.52 -9.55
N LEU A 327 0.38 18.54 -10.56
CA LEU A 327 0.05 18.94 -11.94
C LEU A 327 -0.20 17.75 -12.88
N GLY A 328 -0.32 16.54 -12.31
CA GLY A 328 -0.47 15.30 -13.07
C GLY A 328 0.84 14.83 -13.73
N ARG A 329 0.90 13.52 -14.00
CA ARG A 329 2.11 12.82 -14.46
C ARG A 329 2.78 13.45 -15.68
N THR A 330 2.06 13.57 -16.80
CA THR A 330 2.64 13.96 -18.09
C THR A 330 3.30 15.34 -18.05
N PHE A 331 2.76 16.25 -17.25
CA PHE A 331 3.31 17.59 -17.13
C PHE A 331 4.51 17.65 -16.18
N SER A 332 4.46 16.92 -15.06
CA SER A 332 5.62 16.76 -14.19
C SER A 332 6.81 16.13 -14.94
N ASP A 333 6.57 15.05 -15.71
CA ASP A 333 7.60 14.38 -16.51
C ASP A 333 8.17 15.32 -17.60
N TRP A 334 7.32 16.15 -18.24
CA TRP A 334 7.79 17.15 -19.21
C TRP A 334 8.64 18.24 -18.56
N ILE A 335 8.25 18.74 -17.38
CA ILE A 335 9.05 19.72 -16.64
C ILE A 335 10.40 19.12 -16.28
N ASP A 336 10.43 17.92 -15.71
CA ASP A 336 11.68 17.27 -15.29
C ASP A 336 12.66 17.07 -16.46
N ALA A 337 12.14 16.79 -17.66
CA ALA A 337 12.96 16.60 -18.86
C ALA A 337 13.44 17.92 -19.50
N ASN A 338 12.72 19.04 -19.31
CA ASN A 338 12.94 20.27 -20.09
C ASN A 338 13.30 21.51 -19.26
N VAL A 339 13.09 21.47 -17.94
CA VAL A 339 13.37 22.55 -17.00
C VAL A 339 14.13 21.94 -15.82
N TYR A 340 15.38 22.36 -15.65
CA TYR A 340 16.32 21.99 -14.57
C TYR A 340 15.61 21.61 -13.25
N PRO A 341 15.97 20.49 -12.57
CA PRO A 341 15.03 19.63 -11.86
C PRO A 341 14.34 20.34 -10.70
N VAL A 342 13.07 20.68 -10.87
CA VAL A 342 12.20 21.25 -9.83
C VAL A 342 11.14 20.23 -9.34
N SER A 343 11.30 18.95 -9.68
CA SER A 343 10.30 17.86 -9.51
C SER A 343 9.72 17.78 -8.09
N SER A 344 10.56 17.94 -7.07
CA SER A 344 10.16 17.90 -5.67
C SER A 344 9.30 19.10 -5.24
N ALA A 345 9.30 20.20 -6.00
CA ALA A 345 8.48 21.38 -5.74
C ALA A 345 7.08 21.30 -6.36
N LEU A 346 6.83 20.33 -7.24
CA LEU A 346 5.52 20.10 -7.88
C LEU A 346 4.73 18.96 -7.24
N ASN A 347 5.33 18.26 -6.29
CA ASN A 347 4.66 17.24 -5.51
C ASN A 347 4.13 17.81 -4.20
N ALA A 348 2.98 17.31 -3.77
CA ALA A 348 2.42 17.58 -2.46
C ALA A 348 2.37 16.29 -1.63
N ARG A 349 2.45 16.43 -0.31
CA ARG A 349 2.26 15.33 0.61
C ARG A 349 0.76 15.03 0.75
N GLY A 350 0.34 13.90 0.19
CA GLY A 350 -0.99 13.32 0.41
C GLY A 350 -1.01 12.43 1.65
N MET A 351 -2.13 12.40 2.36
CA MET A 351 -2.35 11.54 3.51
C MET A 351 -3.74 10.89 3.40
N LEU A 352 -3.80 9.58 3.58
CA LEU A 352 -5.02 8.81 3.79
C LEU A 352 -4.86 8.14 5.15
N VAL A 353 -5.47 8.71 6.19
CA VAL A 353 -5.29 8.24 7.56
C VAL A 353 -6.64 8.13 8.24
N THR A 354 -7.00 6.92 8.62
CA THR A 354 -8.28 6.65 9.28
C THR A 354 -8.12 5.67 10.43
N TYR A 355 -8.79 5.96 11.54
CA TYR A 355 -8.99 5.02 12.63
C TYR A 355 -10.49 4.77 12.82
N TYR A 356 -10.91 3.53 12.65
CA TYR A 356 -12.26 3.08 12.95
C TYR A 356 -12.32 2.45 14.34
N HIS A 357 -13.11 3.04 15.23
CA HIS A 357 -13.32 2.55 16.59
C HIS A 357 -14.61 1.73 16.67
N ALA A 358 -14.49 0.41 16.73
CA ALA A 358 -15.63 -0.51 16.61
C ALA A 358 -16.68 -0.36 17.71
N ALA A 359 -16.25 -0.16 18.96
CA ALA A 359 -17.17 -0.04 20.10
C ALA A 359 -18.14 1.14 19.95
N THR A 360 -17.69 2.22 19.31
CA THR A 360 -18.49 3.44 19.09
C THR A 360 -18.96 3.60 17.64
N LYS A 361 -18.60 2.67 16.75
CA LYS A 361 -18.86 2.74 15.30
C LYS A 361 -18.44 4.07 14.66
N THR A 362 -17.35 4.65 15.17
CA THR A 362 -16.88 5.99 14.75
C THR A 362 -15.67 5.86 13.84
N LEU A 363 -15.68 6.56 12.71
CA LEU A 363 -14.52 6.74 11.84
C LEU A 363 -13.87 8.09 12.12
N TYR A 364 -12.69 8.09 12.72
CA TYR A 364 -11.84 9.26 12.86
C TYR A 364 -10.96 9.38 11.60
N ASN A 365 -11.08 10.49 10.88
CA ASN A 365 -10.42 10.68 9.59
C ASN A 365 -9.47 11.90 9.65
N PHE A 366 -8.20 11.63 9.36
CA PHE A 366 -7.08 12.58 9.38
C PHE A 366 -6.47 12.78 7.98
N SER A 367 -7.19 12.35 6.94
CA SER A 367 -6.73 12.42 5.54
C SER A 367 -6.64 13.87 5.05
N THR A 368 -5.77 14.13 4.08
CA THR A 368 -5.51 15.49 3.54
C THR A 368 -6.77 16.18 3.02
N TYR A 369 -7.74 15.43 2.49
CA TYR A 369 -9.00 15.98 2.00
C TYR A 369 -9.97 16.42 3.11
N VAL A 370 -9.69 16.08 4.37
CA VAL A 370 -10.47 16.56 5.52
C VAL A 370 -9.96 17.94 5.90
N ILE A 371 -10.80 18.96 5.71
CA ILE A 371 -10.42 20.38 5.88
C ILE A 371 -9.85 20.68 7.28
N SER A 372 -10.32 20.00 8.32
CA SER A 372 -9.84 20.17 9.71
C SER A 372 -8.60 19.35 10.03
N ALA A 373 -8.20 18.41 9.17
CA ALA A 373 -7.10 17.50 9.43
C ALA A 373 -5.73 18.19 9.23
N ARG A 374 -4.83 17.99 10.18
CA ARG A 374 -3.57 18.72 10.26
C ARG A 374 -2.49 17.78 10.78
N LEU A 375 -1.56 17.38 9.92
CA LEU A 375 -0.32 16.73 10.34
C LEU A 375 0.44 17.62 11.31
N GLN A 376 0.87 17.06 12.43
CA GLN A 376 1.73 17.68 13.44
C GLN A 376 3.15 17.13 13.36
N GLU A 377 3.28 15.81 13.22
CA GLU A 377 4.56 15.13 13.16
C GLU A 377 4.50 13.94 12.20
N LEU A 378 5.58 13.76 11.43
CA LEU A 378 5.91 12.53 10.73
C LEU A 378 7.42 12.36 10.81
N ARG A 379 7.87 11.21 11.32
CA ARG A 379 9.28 10.89 11.49
C ARG A 379 9.52 9.39 11.35
N VAL A 380 10.63 9.03 10.73
CA VAL A 380 11.14 7.66 10.66
C VAL A 380 12.47 7.61 11.40
N THR A 381 12.52 6.85 12.48
CA THR A 381 13.72 6.70 13.31
C THR A 381 14.22 5.26 13.29
N ILE A 382 15.52 5.09 13.53
CA ILE A 382 16.13 3.79 13.74
C ILE A 382 16.71 3.77 15.15
N ASP A 383 16.32 2.78 15.96
CA ASP A 383 16.97 2.47 17.22
C ASP A 383 18.06 1.43 16.98
N GLU A 384 19.30 1.88 17.10
CA GLU A 384 20.50 1.07 16.90
C GLU A 384 20.61 -0.09 17.88
N LYS A 385 20.25 0.14 19.15
CA LYS A 385 20.40 -0.86 20.21
C LYS A 385 19.35 -1.95 20.08
N GLN A 386 18.13 -1.56 19.73
CA GLN A 386 17.02 -2.49 19.54
C GLN A 386 16.98 -3.10 18.14
N ARG A 387 17.74 -2.57 17.18
CA ARG A 387 17.67 -2.92 15.76
C ARG A 387 16.25 -2.82 15.21
N THR A 388 15.60 -1.69 15.49
CA THR A 388 14.22 -1.42 15.04
C THR A 388 14.14 -0.13 14.24
N GLN A 389 13.20 -0.07 13.31
CA GLN A 389 12.77 1.15 12.63
C GLN A 389 11.36 1.48 13.11
N THR A 390 11.13 2.75 13.47
CA THR A 390 9.83 3.25 13.91
C THR A 390 9.36 4.40 13.04
N VAL A 391 8.15 4.28 12.51
CA VAL A 391 7.41 5.40 11.93
C VAL A 391 6.54 6.03 13.01
N SER A 392 6.86 7.26 13.38
CA SER A 392 6.09 8.09 14.30
C SER A 392 5.24 9.09 13.51
N PHE A 393 3.95 9.11 13.79
CA PHE A 393 2.97 9.98 13.14
C PHE A 393 2.08 10.63 14.20
N GLN A 394 1.81 11.92 14.02
CA GLN A 394 0.80 12.63 14.79
C GLN A 394 -0.01 13.56 13.91
N ALA A 395 -1.33 13.52 14.04
CA ALA A 395 -2.24 14.45 13.38
C ALA A 395 -3.40 14.84 14.29
N ILE A 396 -4.02 15.96 13.98
CA ILE A 396 -5.24 16.43 14.64
C ILE A 396 -6.35 16.58 13.61
N ALA A 397 -7.60 16.42 14.04
CA ALA A 397 -8.79 16.67 13.23
C ALA A 397 -9.96 17.04 14.13
N ARG A 398 -11.05 17.56 13.55
CA ARG A 398 -12.28 17.81 14.31
C ARG A 398 -12.83 16.49 14.87
N ASP A 399 -13.29 16.48 16.12
CA ASP A 399 -13.99 15.33 16.70
C ASP A 399 -15.31 15.08 15.92
N PRO A 400 -15.54 13.90 15.34
CA PRO A 400 -16.80 13.59 14.67
C PRO A 400 -17.99 13.47 15.64
N ASN A 401 -17.75 13.21 16.93
CA ASN A 401 -18.78 12.94 17.93
C ASN A 401 -19.02 14.10 18.90
N ALA A 402 -18.17 15.13 18.90
CA ALA A 402 -18.27 16.25 19.83
C ALA A 402 -17.80 17.57 19.21
N ARG A 403 -18.04 18.68 19.92
CA ARG A 403 -17.37 19.95 19.61
C ARG A 403 -15.94 19.88 20.15
N GLY A 404 -14.97 20.21 19.30
CA GLY A 404 -13.56 20.23 19.66
C GLY A 404 -12.70 19.45 18.67
N THR A 405 -11.50 19.13 19.11
CA THR A 405 -10.45 18.56 18.29
C THR A 405 -9.94 17.26 18.92
N VAL A 406 -9.74 16.25 18.10
CA VAL A 406 -9.05 15.02 18.50
C VAL A 406 -7.64 15.01 17.93
N ALA A 407 -6.73 14.41 18.68
CA ALA A 407 -5.38 14.11 18.24
C ALA A 407 -5.19 12.59 18.17
N LEU A 408 -4.54 12.15 17.10
CA LEU A 408 -4.11 10.78 16.88
C LEU A 408 -2.58 10.75 16.88
N GLN A 409 -2.00 9.87 17.69
CA GLN A 409 -0.58 9.52 17.68
C GLN A 409 -0.44 8.04 17.36
N VAL A 410 0.46 7.72 16.45
CA VAL A 410 0.74 6.36 15.98
C VAL A 410 2.24 6.16 15.91
N ASN A 411 2.73 5.08 16.51
CA ASN A 411 4.10 4.60 16.33
C ASN A 411 4.05 3.18 15.78
N VAL A 412 4.55 2.96 14.56
CA VAL A 412 4.63 1.63 13.94
C VAL A 412 6.08 1.18 13.91
N THR A 413 6.39 0.10 14.60
CA THR A 413 7.76 -0.38 14.80
C THR A 413 7.95 -1.76 14.17
N ARG A 414 9.04 -1.92 13.41
CA ARG A 414 9.51 -3.20 12.86
C ARG A 414 10.98 -3.43 13.16
N ALA A 415 11.43 -4.68 13.10
CA ALA A 415 12.87 -4.98 13.07
C ALA A 415 13.47 -4.56 11.71
N ILE A 416 14.67 -3.96 11.73
CA ILE A 416 15.37 -3.57 10.49
C ILE A 416 15.83 -4.82 9.71
N GLY A 417 15.68 -4.80 8.39
CA GLY A 417 16.00 -5.93 7.52
C GLY A 417 15.00 -7.09 7.59
N ALA A 418 14.01 -7.01 8.50
CA ALA A 418 12.91 -7.96 8.57
C ALA A 418 11.78 -7.62 7.60
N GLY A 419 12.01 -6.77 6.59
CA GLY A 419 11.06 -6.63 5.50
C GLY A 419 11.07 -7.81 4.54
N ILE A 420 9.96 -7.94 3.81
CA ILE A 420 9.68 -8.94 2.80
C ILE A 420 9.74 -8.19 1.46
N PRO A 421 10.69 -8.54 0.57
CA PRO A 421 10.84 -7.89 -0.73
C PRO A 421 9.60 -8.15 -1.59
N LEU A 422 8.93 -7.08 -2.01
CA LEU A 422 7.79 -7.14 -2.91
C LEU A 422 8.06 -6.41 -4.23
N ARG A 423 7.61 -7.05 -5.31
CA ARG A 423 7.56 -6.43 -6.63
C ARG A 423 6.35 -5.52 -6.72
N ALA A 424 6.59 -4.26 -7.07
CA ALA A 424 5.55 -3.28 -7.36
C ALA A 424 5.87 -2.55 -8.69
N PRO A 425 4.84 -2.02 -9.38
CA PRO A 425 5.02 -1.08 -10.48
C PRO A 425 5.85 0.14 -10.04
N SER A 426 7.05 0.28 -10.60
CA SER A 426 7.96 1.36 -10.26
C SER A 426 8.05 2.37 -11.40
N ARG A 427 7.67 3.63 -11.11
CA ARG A 427 7.85 4.75 -12.05
C ARG A 427 9.31 4.94 -12.45
N VAL A 428 10.21 4.83 -11.47
CA VAL A 428 11.66 5.07 -11.66
C VAL A 428 12.30 3.97 -12.52
N LYS A 429 11.87 2.71 -12.33
CA LYS A 429 12.41 1.57 -13.08
C LYS A 429 11.65 1.31 -14.39
N GLY A 430 10.46 1.87 -14.55
CA GLY A 430 9.60 1.69 -15.73
C GLY A 430 9.06 0.27 -15.91
N ARG A 431 9.11 -0.57 -14.86
CA ARG A 431 8.69 -1.98 -14.85
C ARG A 431 8.18 -2.39 -13.47
N MET A 432 7.57 -3.57 -13.35
CA MET A 432 7.45 -4.22 -12.04
C MET A 432 8.85 -4.59 -11.53
N PHE A 433 9.18 -4.13 -10.33
CA PHE A 433 10.50 -4.30 -9.74
C PHE A 433 10.41 -4.51 -8.24
N THR A 434 11.30 -5.32 -7.68
CA THR A 434 11.43 -5.52 -6.24
C THR A 434 11.94 -4.25 -5.57
N ALA A 435 11.05 -3.52 -4.92
CA ALA A 435 11.35 -2.20 -4.34
C ALA A 435 10.66 -1.95 -3.00
N VAL A 436 9.63 -2.73 -2.68
CA VAL A 436 8.81 -2.51 -1.50
C VAL A 436 9.31 -3.42 -0.40
N GLU A 437 9.79 -2.82 0.69
CA GLU A 437 10.12 -3.55 1.91
C GLU A 437 8.84 -3.68 2.77
N GLU A 438 8.03 -4.70 2.50
CA GLU A 438 6.77 -4.95 3.22
C GLU A 438 7.02 -5.66 4.54
N ASN A 439 6.26 -5.36 5.58
CA ASN A 439 6.36 -6.08 6.84
C ASN A 439 4.97 -6.35 7.39
N VAL A 440 4.60 -7.62 7.53
CA VAL A 440 3.30 -8.02 8.08
C VAL A 440 3.34 -8.29 9.59
N TYR A 441 4.48 -8.16 10.26
CA TYR A 441 4.68 -8.46 11.68
C TYR A 441 5.00 -7.24 12.55
N ALA A 442 4.81 -6.02 12.04
CA ALA A 442 5.10 -4.80 12.79
C ALA A 442 4.15 -4.63 14.00
N VAL A 443 4.55 -3.81 14.96
CA VAL A 443 3.74 -3.49 16.15
C VAL A 443 3.34 -2.02 16.08
N THR A 444 2.05 -1.74 16.28
CA THR A 444 1.51 -0.38 16.21
C THR A 444 1.03 0.08 17.57
N ALA A 445 1.73 1.02 18.22
CA ALA A 445 1.21 1.71 19.39
C ALA A 445 0.37 2.92 18.95
N MET A 446 -0.84 3.06 19.48
CA MET A 446 -1.75 4.15 19.10
C MET A 446 -2.38 4.81 20.32
N ARG A 447 -2.54 6.13 20.24
CA ARG A 447 -3.29 6.94 21.19
C ARG A 447 -4.20 7.92 20.46
N LEU A 448 -5.47 7.98 20.86
CA LEU A 448 -6.46 8.94 20.40
C LEU A 448 -7.04 9.67 21.61
N TRP A 449 -7.05 10.99 21.61
CA TRP A 449 -7.57 11.78 22.73
C TRP A 449 -8.21 13.10 22.27
N ARG A 450 -9.07 13.67 23.10
CA ARG A 450 -9.58 15.04 22.91
C ARG A 450 -8.55 16.05 23.41
N ILE A 451 -8.21 17.02 22.59
CA ILE A 451 -7.17 17.99 22.91
C ILE A 451 -7.61 18.92 24.05
N GLU A 452 -8.86 19.38 24.00
CA GLU A 452 -9.35 20.39 24.92
C GLU A 452 -9.56 19.85 26.35
N SER A 453 -10.08 18.63 26.49
CA SER A 453 -10.31 18.01 27.81
C SER A 453 -9.14 17.14 28.29
N GLY A 454 -8.30 16.65 27.38
CA GLY A 454 -7.27 15.65 27.68
C GLY A 454 -7.81 14.22 27.78
N ASP A 455 -9.11 13.99 27.55
CA ASP A 455 -9.73 12.66 27.65
C ASP A 455 -9.14 11.70 26.64
N ILE A 456 -8.57 10.60 27.11
CA ILE A 456 -8.07 9.51 26.27
C ILE A 456 -9.28 8.71 25.79
N LEU A 457 -9.54 8.74 24.49
CA LEU A 457 -10.60 7.96 23.85
C LEU A 457 -10.15 6.53 23.59
N VAL A 458 -8.92 6.36 23.14
CA VAL A 458 -8.28 5.05 22.90
C VAL A 458 -6.80 5.14 23.22
N GLN A 459 -6.27 4.10 23.86
CA GLN A 459 -4.83 3.86 23.96
C GLN A 459 -4.58 2.35 23.91
N ASP A 460 -3.96 1.90 22.83
CA ASP A 460 -3.93 0.48 22.49
C ASP A 460 -2.69 0.10 21.66
N VAL A 461 -2.46 -1.20 21.55
CA VAL A 461 -1.40 -1.80 20.74
C VAL A 461 -2.03 -2.73 19.71
N GLY A 462 -1.69 -2.49 18.45
CA GLY A 462 -2.02 -3.33 17.31
C GLY A 462 -0.89 -4.32 17.01
N LEU A 463 -1.24 -5.58 16.78
CA LEU A 463 -0.30 -6.67 16.51
C LEU A 463 -0.42 -7.16 15.06
N GLY A 464 0.68 -7.70 14.53
CA GLY A 464 0.73 -8.18 13.15
C GLY A 464 0.45 -7.07 12.14
N SER A 465 0.99 -5.88 12.36
CA SER A 465 0.78 -4.68 11.54
C SER A 465 1.53 -4.79 10.21
N GLY A 466 0.93 -4.25 9.16
CA GLY A 466 1.57 -3.95 7.88
C GLY A 466 2.45 -2.71 8.02
N LEU A 467 3.61 -2.67 7.37
CA LEU A 467 4.48 -1.49 7.31
C LEU A 467 5.39 -1.51 6.08
N GLU A 468 5.16 -0.55 5.21
CA GLU A 468 5.97 -0.23 4.04
C GLU A 468 6.59 1.17 4.19
N VAL A 469 7.88 1.28 3.86
CA VAL A 469 8.62 2.53 3.86
C VAL A 469 9.41 2.58 2.55
N VAL A 470 9.01 3.45 1.62
CA VAL A 470 9.54 3.45 0.25
C VAL A 470 9.94 4.86 -0.17
N GLY A 471 11.12 4.97 -0.79
CA GLY A 471 11.60 6.20 -1.44
C GLY A 471 12.23 7.22 -0.48
N ASP A 472 12.14 8.49 -0.85
CA ASP A 472 12.72 9.62 -0.10
C ASP A 472 11.84 10.04 1.09
N VAL A 473 11.89 9.27 2.17
CA VAL A 473 11.13 9.57 3.40
C VAL A 473 11.52 10.90 4.06
N GLU A 474 12.75 11.39 3.86
CA GLU A 474 13.16 12.70 4.39
C GLU A 474 12.34 13.83 3.77
N TRP A 475 12.08 13.75 2.47
CA TRP A 475 11.15 14.67 1.81
C TRP A 475 9.75 14.59 2.45
N LEU A 476 9.23 13.40 2.76
CA LEU A 476 7.91 13.26 3.41
C LEU A 476 7.86 13.88 4.80
N GLU A 477 8.92 13.78 5.58
CA GLU A 477 8.99 14.38 6.93
C GLU A 477 9.01 15.92 6.84
N THR A 478 9.83 16.46 5.94
CA THR A 478 10.15 17.89 5.88
C THR A 478 9.24 18.71 4.98
N ALA A 479 8.51 18.07 4.06
CA ALA A 479 7.59 18.73 3.14
C ALA A 479 6.63 19.64 3.93
N ARG A 480 6.75 20.96 3.70
CA ARG A 480 5.80 21.94 4.22
C ARG A 480 4.56 21.91 3.34
N ARG A 481 3.41 22.12 3.98
CA ARG A 481 2.08 22.06 3.34
C ARG A 481 1.92 23.01 2.18
#